data_AF-A0A3D1R3F5-F1
#
_entry.id   AF-A0A3D1R3F5-F1
#
_cell.length_a   1.000
_cell.length_b   1.000
_cell.length_c   1.000
_cell.angle_alpha   90.00
_cell.angle_beta   90.00
_cell.angle_gamma   90.00
#
_symmetry.space_group_name_H-M   'P 1'
#
loop_
_entity.id
_entity.type
_entity.pdbx_description
1 polymer ?
#
loop_
_entity_poly.entity_id
_entity_poly.type
_entity_poly.pdbx_seq_one_letter_code
_entity_poly.pdbx_strand_id
1 'polypeptide(L)'
;MALATLIAYLVAGTLFATLLQARTGAARVDRAGVGAFLLQMALWPLFVPLMVPAATRSAAGAREWDARIERAEKGLDAAVQALGRELDDPLAIENARVRSLGTAMRQAAARLVEIEGALTVPGHDERELEAQLERQRESENGAEVAGIIEQRLAHFRRLRALRDQARADLERALARADELATRLTLVRYEDSRRLGMTSRSAREATEAIEELCRTLGEVRAA
;
A
#
# COMPACT_ATOMS: atom_id res chain seq x y z
N MET A 1 -13.11 -8.62 39.17
CA MET A 1 -13.62 -8.98 37.83
C MET A 1 -14.31 -7.81 37.15
N ALA A 2 -15.45 -7.31 37.66
CA ALA A 2 -16.21 -6.21 37.04
C ALA A 2 -15.41 -4.91 36.81
N LEU A 3 -14.55 -4.51 37.76
CA LEU A 3 -13.75 -3.29 37.66
C LEU A 3 -12.63 -3.41 36.61
N ALA A 4 -12.02 -4.58 36.48
CA ALA A 4 -10.97 -4.84 35.48
C ALA A 4 -11.55 -4.90 34.06
N THR A 5 -12.73 -5.50 33.88
CA THR A 5 -13.45 -5.45 32.62
C THR A 5 -13.87 -4.02 32.27
N LEU A 6 -14.26 -3.20 33.25
CA LEU A 6 -14.65 -1.80 33.02
C LEU A 6 -13.46 -0.93 32.61
N ILE A 7 -12.30 -1.14 33.24
CA ILE A 7 -11.05 -0.46 32.87
C ILE A 7 -10.59 -0.88 31.47
N ALA A 8 -10.59 -2.19 31.16
CA ALA A 8 -10.25 -2.68 29.83
C ALA A 8 -11.19 -2.11 28.75
N TYR A 9 -12.48 -1.97 29.08
CA TYR A 9 -13.48 -1.38 28.20
C TYR A 9 -13.26 0.12 27.96
N LEU A 10 -12.92 0.87 29.01
CA LEU A 10 -12.60 2.30 28.91
C LEU A 10 -11.30 2.54 28.13
N VAL A 11 -10.30 1.68 28.31
CA VAL A 11 -9.01 1.77 27.59
C VAL A 11 -9.21 1.40 26.11
N ALA A 12 -9.96 0.35 25.81
CA ALA A 12 -10.26 -0.04 24.44
C ALA A 12 -11.08 1.04 23.70
N GLY A 13 -12.10 1.61 24.36
CA GLY A 13 -12.92 2.66 23.77
C GLY A 13 -12.18 3.99 23.60
N THR A 14 -11.28 4.37 24.52
CA THR A 14 -10.44 5.57 24.36
C THR A 14 -9.42 5.40 23.22
N LEU A 15 -8.78 4.22 23.11
CA LEU A 15 -7.92 3.88 21.96
C LEU A 15 -8.68 3.90 20.63
N PHE A 16 -9.92 3.40 20.63
CA PHE A 16 -10.76 3.37 19.43
C PHE A 16 -11.16 4.78 18.99
N ALA A 17 -11.56 5.63 19.93
CA ALA A 17 -11.98 6.99 19.64
C ALA A 17 -10.80 7.86 19.17
N THR A 18 -9.60 7.71 19.74
CA THR A 18 -8.40 8.43 19.29
C THR A 18 -7.96 8.01 17.89
N LEU A 19 -8.01 6.71 17.56
CA LEU A 19 -7.71 6.21 16.23
C LEU A 19 -8.71 6.72 15.18
N LEU A 20 -10.00 6.76 15.50
CA LEU A 20 -11.01 7.26 14.58
C LEU A 20 -10.84 8.76 14.31
N GLN A 21 -10.55 9.54 15.34
CA GLN A 21 -10.37 11.00 15.24
C GLN A 21 -9.10 11.37 14.46
N ALA A 22 -8.04 10.57 14.60
CA ALA A 22 -6.85 10.65 13.76
C ALA A 22 -7.17 10.34 12.28
N ARG A 23 -8.10 9.41 12.04
CA ARG A 23 -8.51 9.00 10.68
C ARG A 23 -9.46 9.99 10.00
N THR A 24 -10.29 10.69 10.76
CA THR A 24 -11.25 11.68 10.22
C THR A 24 -10.69 13.08 10.10
N GLY A 25 -9.45 13.35 10.55
CA GLY A 25 -8.80 14.66 10.42
C GLY A 25 -9.51 15.80 11.17
N ALA A 26 -10.42 15.46 12.10
CA ALA A 26 -11.25 16.42 12.83
C ALA A 26 -10.45 17.06 13.97
N ALA A 27 -9.45 17.89 13.62
CA ALA A 27 -8.58 18.58 14.58
C ALA A 27 -9.20 19.85 15.20
N ARG A 28 -10.49 20.16 14.95
CA ARG A 28 -11.18 21.25 15.67
C ARG A 28 -11.89 20.70 16.89
N VAL A 29 -11.34 21.04 18.05
CA VAL A 29 -11.97 20.84 19.37
C VAL A 29 -13.13 21.81 19.50
N ASP A 30 -14.23 21.51 18.80
CA ASP A 30 -15.51 22.17 19.01
C ASP A 30 -16.34 21.35 20.01
N ARG A 31 -17.29 21.97 20.72
CA ARG A 31 -18.18 21.26 21.68
C ARG A 31 -18.91 20.06 21.04
N ALA A 32 -19.15 20.11 19.74
CA ALA A 32 -19.71 19.01 18.96
C ALA A 32 -18.75 17.80 18.81
N GLY A 33 -17.43 18.04 18.75
CA GLY A 33 -16.41 16.99 18.65
C GLY A 33 -16.23 16.19 19.93
N VAL A 34 -16.41 16.82 21.10
CA VAL A 34 -16.40 16.13 22.40
C VAL A 34 -17.63 15.24 22.57
N GLY A 35 -18.79 15.70 22.09
CA GLY A 35 -20.01 14.90 22.06
C GLY A 35 -19.88 13.67 21.16
N ALA A 36 -19.30 13.84 19.97
CA ALA A 36 -19.03 12.72 19.05
C ALA A 36 -18.04 11.71 19.66
N PHE A 37 -16.99 12.17 20.35
CA PHE A 37 -16.01 11.33 21.02
C PHE A 37 -16.63 10.47 22.14
N LEU A 38 -17.46 11.07 23.00
CA LEU A 38 -18.14 10.33 24.07
C LEU A 38 -19.16 9.34 23.52
N LEU A 39 -19.88 9.72 22.45
CA LEU A 39 -20.82 8.85 21.77
C LEU A 39 -20.09 7.66 21.10
N GLN A 40 -18.95 7.90 20.47
CA GLN A 40 -18.10 6.85 19.87
C GLN A 40 -17.47 5.95 20.93
N MET A 41 -17.05 6.50 22.09
CA MET A 41 -16.62 5.72 23.25
C MET A 41 -17.74 4.84 23.83
N ALA A 42 -18.99 5.30 23.81
CA ALA A 42 -20.12 4.52 24.32
C ALA A 42 -20.64 3.48 23.31
N LEU A 43 -20.60 3.80 22.01
CA LEU A 43 -21.10 2.93 20.93
C LEU A 43 -20.03 2.06 20.28
N TRP A 44 -18.77 2.07 20.73
CA TRP A 44 -17.70 1.26 20.12
C TRP A 44 -18.04 -0.23 19.88
N PRO A 45 -18.71 -1.00 20.77
CA PRO A 45 -19.06 -2.40 20.48
C PRO A 45 -20.06 -2.55 19.32
N LEU A 46 -20.86 -1.52 19.03
CA LEU A 46 -21.80 -1.51 17.90
C LEU A 46 -21.06 -1.24 16.57
N PHE A 47 -19.97 -0.47 16.61
CA PHE A 47 -19.13 -0.17 15.45
C PHE A 47 -18.08 -1.24 15.14
N VAL A 48 -17.68 -2.06 16.11
CA VAL A 48 -16.73 -3.18 15.93
C VAL A 48 -17.17 -4.15 14.81
N PRO A 49 -18.39 -4.72 14.81
CA PRO A 49 -18.78 -5.69 13.78
C PRO A 49 -18.87 -5.08 12.37
N LEU A 50 -19.05 -3.76 12.24
CA LEU A 50 -19.05 -3.07 10.95
C LEU A 50 -17.64 -2.85 10.38
N MET A 51 -16.63 -2.74 11.24
CA MET A 51 -15.23 -2.45 10.87
C MET A 51 -14.37 -3.72 10.71
N VAL A 52 -14.70 -4.79 11.45
CA VAL A 52 -13.98 -6.08 11.38
C VAL A 52 -13.87 -6.65 9.95
N PRO A 53 -14.91 -6.63 9.10
CA PRO A 53 -14.83 -7.19 7.74
C PRO A 53 -13.93 -6.38 6.80
N ALA A 54 -13.74 -5.08 7.06
CA ALA A 54 -12.89 -4.21 6.26
C ALA A 54 -11.43 -4.29 6.73
N ALA A 55 -11.20 -4.33 8.04
CA ALA A 55 -9.87 -4.49 8.63
C ALA A 55 -9.24 -5.84 8.30
N THR A 56 -10.01 -6.93 8.30
CA THR A 56 -9.50 -8.28 7.96
C THR A 56 -9.13 -8.41 6.49
N ARG A 57 -9.90 -7.82 5.57
CA ARG A 57 -9.59 -7.80 4.13
C ARG A 57 -8.33 -6.98 3.83
N SER A 58 -8.21 -5.80 4.43
CA SER A 58 -7.01 -4.95 4.32
C SER A 58 -5.75 -5.67 4.86
N ALA A 59 -5.85 -6.33 6.02
CA ALA A 59 -4.76 -7.11 6.59
C ALA A 59 -4.42 -8.39 5.82
N ALA A 60 -5.36 -8.97 5.07
CA ALA A 60 -5.10 -10.11 4.20
C ALA A 60 -4.36 -9.66 2.91
N GLY A 61 -4.80 -8.57 2.29
CA GLY A 61 -4.14 -7.99 1.10
C GLY A 61 -2.71 -7.55 1.38
N ALA A 62 -2.45 -6.90 2.52
CA ALA A 62 -1.09 -6.53 2.93
C ALA A 62 -0.16 -7.75 3.03
N ARG A 63 -0.63 -8.84 3.65
CA ARG A 63 0.14 -10.08 3.82
C ARG A 63 0.48 -10.76 2.50
N GLU A 64 -0.40 -10.68 1.51
CA GLU A 64 -0.14 -11.23 0.18
C GLU A 64 1.00 -10.48 -0.53
N TRP A 65 0.96 -9.14 -0.52
CA TRP A 65 2.01 -8.32 -1.11
C TRP A 65 3.34 -8.49 -0.40
N ASP A 66 3.35 -8.52 0.94
CA ASP A 66 4.57 -8.75 1.72
C ASP A 66 5.26 -10.07 1.34
N ALA A 67 4.48 -11.17 1.22
CA ALA A 67 5.02 -12.47 0.84
C ALA A 67 5.57 -12.51 -0.61
N ARG A 68 5.02 -11.69 -1.51
CA ARG A 68 5.53 -11.56 -2.89
C ARG A 68 6.81 -10.73 -2.92
N ILE A 69 6.83 -9.60 -2.22
CA ILE A 69 8.00 -8.72 -2.13
C ILE A 69 9.16 -9.44 -1.46
N GLU A 70 8.91 -10.17 -0.36
CA GLU A 70 9.93 -10.94 0.34
C GLU A 70 10.56 -12.02 -0.56
N ARG A 71 9.75 -12.69 -1.40
CA ARG A 71 10.28 -13.66 -2.37
C ARG A 71 11.16 -13.01 -3.43
N ALA A 72 10.73 -11.90 -4.01
CA ALA A 72 11.50 -11.17 -5.01
C ALA A 72 12.82 -10.62 -4.42
N GLU A 73 12.77 -10.05 -3.22
CA GLU A 73 13.95 -9.53 -2.51
C GLU A 73 14.95 -10.65 -2.17
N LYS A 74 14.49 -11.78 -1.63
CA LYS A 74 15.36 -12.94 -1.36
C LYS A 74 15.96 -13.51 -2.64
N GLY A 75 15.19 -13.59 -3.73
CA GLY A 75 15.68 -14.05 -5.02
C GLY A 75 16.79 -13.16 -5.57
N LEU A 76 16.59 -11.84 -5.51
CA LEU A 76 17.56 -10.85 -5.98
C LEU A 76 18.82 -10.80 -5.09
N ASP A 77 18.67 -10.78 -3.76
CA ASP A 77 19.78 -10.81 -2.80
C ASP A 77 20.62 -12.09 -2.97
N ALA A 78 19.97 -13.25 -3.13
CA ALA A 78 20.68 -14.51 -3.39
C ALA A 78 21.48 -14.47 -4.70
N ALA A 79 20.92 -13.87 -5.77
CA ALA A 79 21.59 -13.74 -7.06
C ALA A 79 22.80 -12.79 -6.97
N VAL A 80 22.65 -11.63 -6.32
CA VAL A 80 23.74 -10.65 -6.12
C VAL A 80 24.84 -11.23 -5.23
N GLN A 81 24.50 -11.91 -4.14
CA GLN A 81 25.50 -12.56 -3.27
C GLN A 81 26.25 -13.68 -3.99
N ALA A 82 25.55 -14.48 -4.80
CA ALA A 82 26.21 -15.53 -5.59
C ALA A 82 27.20 -14.93 -6.59
N LEU A 83 26.83 -13.82 -7.23
CA LEU A 83 27.70 -13.08 -8.12
C LEU A 83 28.92 -12.52 -7.37
N GLY A 84 28.73 -11.82 -6.24
CA GLY A 84 29.83 -11.26 -5.46
C GLY A 84 30.84 -12.30 -4.95
N ARG A 85 30.39 -13.51 -4.59
CA ARG A 85 31.30 -14.62 -4.22
C ARG A 85 32.18 -15.08 -5.37
N GLU A 86 31.68 -15.06 -6.61
CA GLU A 86 32.45 -15.46 -7.79
C GLU A 86 33.41 -14.36 -8.27
N LEU A 87 33.08 -13.08 -8.05
CA LEU A 87 33.98 -11.96 -8.34
C LEU A 87 35.06 -11.73 -7.27
N ASP A 88 35.00 -12.42 -6.13
CA ASP A 88 35.80 -12.13 -4.93
C ASP A 88 35.67 -10.67 -4.46
N ASP A 89 34.53 -10.03 -4.79
CA ASP A 89 34.19 -8.65 -4.43
C ASP A 89 32.84 -8.64 -3.68
N PRO A 90 32.82 -8.22 -2.40
CA PRO A 90 31.56 -8.05 -1.70
C PRO A 90 30.79 -6.88 -2.32
N LEU A 91 29.81 -7.22 -3.17
CA LEU A 91 28.77 -6.33 -3.74
C LEU A 91 27.81 -5.78 -2.66
N ALA A 92 28.38 -5.18 -1.60
CA ALA A 92 27.68 -4.71 -0.42
C ALA A 92 26.78 -3.50 -0.73
N ILE A 93 27.20 -2.67 -1.69
CA ILE A 93 26.42 -1.53 -2.16
C ILE A 93 25.16 -2.03 -2.88
N GLU A 94 25.29 -3.03 -3.74
CA GLU A 94 24.21 -3.65 -4.48
C GLU A 94 23.22 -4.33 -3.52
N ASN A 95 23.71 -5.08 -2.53
CA ASN A 95 22.85 -5.65 -1.49
C ASN A 95 22.09 -4.57 -0.68
N ALA A 96 22.74 -3.42 -0.40
CA ALA A 96 22.05 -2.29 0.22
C ALA A 96 20.97 -1.71 -0.70
N ARG A 97 21.21 -1.64 -2.02
CA ARG A 97 20.23 -1.21 -3.03
C ARG A 97 19.06 -2.19 -3.16
N VAL A 98 19.31 -3.51 -3.10
CA VAL A 98 18.24 -4.52 -3.10
C VAL A 98 17.32 -4.36 -1.87
N ARG A 99 17.89 -4.11 -0.69
CA ARG A 99 17.10 -3.84 0.52
C ARG A 99 16.33 -2.53 0.47
N SER A 100 16.91 -1.47 -0.11
CA SER A 100 16.19 -0.20 -0.28
C SER A 100 15.03 -0.35 -1.27
N LEU A 101 15.24 -1.11 -2.35
CA LEU A 101 14.21 -1.50 -3.31
C LEU A 101 13.05 -2.26 -2.63
N GLY A 102 13.36 -3.29 -1.84
CA GLY A 102 12.35 -4.03 -1.07
C GLY A 102 11.57 -3.12 -0.10
N THR A 103 12.26 -2.18 0.54
CA THR A 103 11.62 -1.18 1.42
C THR A 103 10.67 -0.25 0.65
N ALA A 104 11.07 0.22 -0.54
CA ALA A 104 10.23 1.04 -1.39
C ALA A 104 8.97 0.27 -1.87
N MET A 105 9.13 -1.00 -2.26
CA MET A 105 7.99 -1.85 -2.65
C MET A 105 7.01 -2.07 -1.49
N ARG A 106 7.50 -2.31 -0.27
CA ARG A 106 6.62 -2.44 0.92
C ARG A 106 5.89 -1.14 1.24
N GLN A 107 6.54 0.02 1.08
CA GLN A 107 5.87 1.33 1.23
C GLN A 107 4.79 1.53 0.17
N ALA A 108 5.04 1.15 -1.08
CA ALA A 108 4.04 1.21 -2.15
C ALA A 108 2.86 0.25 -1.89
N ALA A 109 3.12 -0.96 -1.42
CA ALA A 109 2.09 -1.92 -1.03
C ALA A 109 1.23 -1.40 0.14
N ALA A 110 1.85 -0.78 1.16
CA ALA A 110 1.12 -0.17 2.27
C ALA A 110 0.17 0.94 1.79
N ARG A 111 0.65 1.83 0.91
CA ARG A 111 -0.19 2.87 0.29
C ARG A 111 -1.33 2.27 -0.54
N LEU A 112 -1.07 1.20 -1.30
CA LEU A 112 -2.12 0.53 -2.07
C LEU A 112 -3.22 -0.01 -1.15
N VAL A 113 -2.83 -0.64 -0.04
CA VAL A 113 -3.78 -1.15 0.97
C VAL A 113 -4.55 -0.03 1.65
N GLU A 114 -3.94 1.15 1.86
CA GLU A 114 -4.63 2.34 2.36
C GLU A 114 -5.70 2.83 1.36
N ILE A 115 -5.36 2.88 0.07
CA ILE A 115 -6.32 3.28 -0.99
C ILE A 115 -7.45 2.26 -1.11
N GLU A 116 -7.16 0.96 -1.06
CA GLU A 116 -8.18 -0.10 -1.05
C GLU A 116 -9.06 -0.01 0.20
N GLY A 117 -8.48 0.34 1.35
CA GLY A 117 -9.20 0.64 2.58
C GLY A 117 -10.15 1.85 2.45
N ALA A 118 -9.71 2.91 1.77
CA ALA A 118 -10.55 4.09 1.51
C ALA A 118 -11.71 3.77 0.55
N LEU A 119 -11.48 2.90 -0.44
CA LEU A 119 -12.49 2.47 -1.41
C LEU A 119 -13.51 1.46 -0.82
N THR A 120 -13.22 0.83 0.31
CA THR A 120 -14.12 -0.12 0.98
C THR A 120 -15.04 0.53 2.03
N VAL A 121 -14.98 1.86 2.18
CA VAL A 121 -15.84 2.61 3.10
C VAL A 121 -17.31 2.51 2.67
N PRO A 122 -18.25 2.15 3.58
CA PRO A 122 -19.68 2.11 3.28
C PRO A 122 -20.17 3.46 2.73
N GLY A 123 -20.90 3.44 1.61
CA GLY A 123 -21.37 4.65 0.91
C GLY A 123 -20.50 5.12 -0.26
N HIS A 124 -19.42 4.41 -0.58
CA HIS A 124 -18.62 4.60 -1.79
C HIS A 124 -18.88 3.48 -2.83
N ASP A 125 -20.15 3.17 -3.09
CA ASP A 125 -20.51 2.32 -4.23
C ASP A 125 -20.81 3.22 -5.44
N GLU A 126 -20.03 3.05 -6.50
CA GLU A 126 -20.17 3.80 -7.75
C GLU A 126 -21.59 3.69 -8.32
N ARG A 127 -22.19 2.50 -8.28
CA ARG A 127 -23.55 2.27 -8.80
C ARG A 127 -24.60 2.96 -7.95
N GLU A 128 -24.39 2.97 -6.64
CA GLU A 128 -25.32 3.62 -5.71
C GLU A 128 -25.24 5.15 -5.86
N LEU A 129 -24.04 5.71 -6.00
CA LEU A 129 -23.82 7.14 -6.24
C LEU A 129 -24.38 7.58 -7.60
N GLU A 130 -24.23 6.78 -8.65
CA GLU A 130 -24.84 7.04 -9.96
C GLU A 130 -26.38 7.02 -9.89
N ALA A 131 -26.96 6.03 -9.21
CA ALA A 131 -28.41 5.96 -9.01
C ALA A 131 -28.95 7.08 -8.10
N GLN A 132 -28.16 7.57 -7.15
CA GLN A 132 -28.50 8.75 -6.34
C GLN A 132 -28.44 10.03 -7.16
N LEU A 133 -27.45 10.16 -8.05
CA LEU A 133 -27.32 11.32 -8.94
C LEU A 133 -28.52 11.42 -9.88
N GLU A 134 -28.91 10.31 -10.51
CA GLU A 134 -30.03 10.30 -11.45
C GLU A 134 -31.34 10.69 -10.77
N ARG A 135 -31.61 10.12 -9.58
CA ARG A 135 -32.77 10.49 -8.76
C ARG A 135 -32.80 11.96 -8.36
N GLN A 136 -31.64 12.60 -8.16
CA GLN A 136 -31.59 14.02 -7.79
C GLN A 136 -31.61 14.97 -8.97
N ARG A 137 -31.21 14.52 -10.17
CA ARG A 137 -31.38 15.28 -11.41
C ARG A 137 -32.85 15.39 -11.82
N GLU A 138 -33.65 14.37 -11.51
CA GLU A 138 -35.10 14.37 -11.74
C GLU A 138 -35.90 15.21 -10.73
N SER A 139 -35.26 15.68 -9.65
CA SER A 139 -35.88 16.48 -8.59
C SER A 139 -35.77 17.98 -8.87
N GLU A 140 -36.89 18.71 -8.83
CA GLU A 140 -36.96 20.15 -9.12
C GLU A 140 -36.04 21.03 -8.26
N ASN A 141 -35.64 20.56 -7.06
CA ASN A 141 -34.75 21.28 -6.13
C ASN A 141 -33.40 20.57 -5.91
N GLY A 142 -33.05 19.59 -6.75
CA GLY A 142 -31.91 18.70 -6.53
C GLY A 142 -30.55 19.18 -7.03
N ALA A 143 -30.47 20.34 -7.70
CA ALA A 143 -29.26 20.77 -8.43
C ALA A 143 -28.00 20.89 -7.54
N GLU A 144 -28.11 21.43 -6.33
CA GLU A 144 -26.98 21.57 -5.40
C GLU A 144 -26.52 20.20 -4.88
N VAL A 145 -27.47 19.32 -4.56
CA VAL A 145 -27.18 17.96 -4.08
C VAL A 145 -26.56 17.11 -5.20
N ALA A 146 -27.05 17.25 -6.44
CA ALA A 146 -26.49 16.60 -7.61
C ALA A 146 -25.02 17.00 -7.84
N GLY A 147 -24.68 18.29 -7.70
CA GLY A 147 -23.29 18.76 -7.81
C GLY A 147 -22.36 18.14 -6.75
N ILE A 148 -22.83 17.96 -5.52
CA ILE A 148 -22.06 17.28 -4.46
C ILE A 148 -21.84 15.80 -4.82
N ILE A 149 -22.87 15.12 -5.33
CA ILE A 149 -22.78 13.70 -5.74
C ILE A 149 -21.82 13.54 -6.93
N GLU A 150 -21.86 14.44 -7.92
CA GLU A 150 -20.93 14.45 -9.04
C GLU A 150 -19.48 14.61 -8.60
N GLN A 151 -19.21 15.53 -7.67
CA GLN A 151 -17.87 15.70 -7.11
C GLN A 151 -17.41 14.42 -6.39
N ARG A 152 -18.27 13.81 -5.57
CA ARG A 152 -17.97 12.54 -4.89
C ARG A 152 -17.66 11.42 -5.89
N LEU A 153 -18.45 11.30 -6.96
CA LEU A 153 -18.23 10.33 -8.02
C LEU A 153 -16.89 10.56 -8.73
N ALA A 154 -16.56 11.82 -9.05
CA ALA A 154 -15.28 12.19 -9.66
C ALA A 154 -14.09 11.91 -8.73
N HIS A 155 -14.23 12.11 -7.42
CA HIS A 155 -13.21 11.74 -6.43
C HIS A 155 -13.05 10.22 -6.34
N PHE A 156 -14.15 9.46 -6.30
CA PHE A 156 -14.12 8.00 -6.27
C PHE A 156 -13.41 7.43 -7.50
N ARG A 157 -13.76 7.90 -8.71
CA ARG A 157 -13.10 7.47 -9.96
C ARG A 157 -11.62 7.81 -9.99
N ARG A 158 -11.23 8.99 -9.48
CA ARG A 158 -9.81 9.37 -9.33
C ARG A 158 -9.06 8.43 -8.38
N LEU A 159 -9.64 8.12 -7.21
CA LEU A 159 -9.04 7.17 -6.26
C LEU A 159 -8.92 5.76 -6.86
N ARG A 160 -9.93 5.32 -7.61
CA ARG A 160 -9.91 4.04 -8.32
C ARG A 160 -8.79 3.98 -9.36
N ALA A 161 -8.64 5.04 -10.16
CA ALA A 161 -7.56 5.14 -11.14
C ALA A 161 -6.18 5.11 -10.47
N LEU A 162 -6.01 5.83 -9.34
CA LEU A 162 -4.77 5.81 -8.56
C LEU A 162 -4.46 4.42 -8.00
N ARG A 163 -5.46 3.69 -7.49
CA ARG A 163 -5.30 2.30 -7.06
C ARG A 163 -4.80 1.42 -8.20
N ASP A 164 -5.48 1.49 -9.35
CA ASP A 164 -5.18 0.62 -10.49
C ASP A 164 -3.78 0.90 -11.04
N GLN A 165 -3.39 2.18 -11.08
CA GLN A 165 -2.04 2.60 -11.45
C GLN A 165 -0.99 2.10 -10.45
N ALA A 166 -1.18 2.35 -9.15
CA ALA A 166 -0.25 1.94 -8.10
C ALA A 166 -0.07 0.41 -8.05
N ARG A 167 -1.15 -0.34 -8.28
CA ARG A 167 -1.09 -1.80 -8.39
C ARG A 167 -0.28 -2.24 -9.60
N ALA A 168 -0.54 -1.67 -10.78
CA ALA A 168 0.19 -2.01 -11.99
C ALA A 168 1.69 -1.66 -11.88
N ASP A 169 2.02 -0.55 -11.22
CA ASP A 169 3.40 -0.14 -10.97
C ASP A 169 4.12 -1.13 -10.05
N LEU A 170 3.47 -1.55 -8.95
CA LEU A 170 4.02 -2.55 -8.03
C LEU A 170 4.20 -3.92 -8.71
N GLU A 171 3.23 -4.35 -9.51
CA GLU A 171 3.32 -5.61 -10.27
C GLU A 171 4.47 -5.57 -11.29
N ARG A 172 4.65 -4.44 -12.00
CA ARG A 172 5.78 -4.25 -12.92
C ARG A 172 7.12 -4.24 -12.18
N ALA A 173 7.19 -3.62 -11.01
CA ALA A 173 8.40 -3.59 -10.20
C ALA A 173 8.81 -4.99 -9.73
N LEU A 174 7.84 -5.80 -9.26
CA LEU A 174 8.07 -7.20 -8.90
C LEU A 174 8.55 -8.03 -10.09
N ALA A 175 7.88 -7.91 -11.24
CA ALA A 175 8.25 -8.64 -12.45
C ALA A 175 9.68 -8.31 -12.91
N ARG A 176 10.07 -7.04 -12.85
CA ARG A 176 11.45 -6.63 -13.18
C ARG A 176 12.48 -7.12 -12.16
N ALA A 177 12.14 -7.16 -10.87
CA ALA A 177 13.03 -7.72 -9.85
C ALA A 177 13.29 -9.22 -10.11
N ASP A 178 12.25 -9.99 -10.44
CA ASP A 178 12.37 -11.41 -10.80
C ASP A 178 13.17 -11.60 -12.12
N GLU A 179 12.94 -10.74 -13.10
CA GLU A 179 13.71 -10.73 -14.35
C GLU A 179 15.20 -10.49 -14.09
N LEU A 180 15.55 -9.50 -13.27
CA LEU A 180 16.94 -9.22 -12.93
C LEU A 180 17.57 -10.38 -12.16
N ALA A 181 16.88 -10.96 -11.19
CA ALA A 181 17.37 -12.14 -10.47
C ALA A 181 17.68 -13.29 -11.45
N THR A 182 16.82 -13.51 -12.45
CA THR A 182 17.00 -14.52 -13.50
C THR A 182 18.18 -14.18 -14.41
N ARG A 183 18.29 -12.93 -14.87
CA ARG A 183 19.39 -12.46 -15.72
C ARG A 183 20.74 -12.60 -15.01
N LEU A 184 20.85 -12.18 -13.75
CA LEU A 184 22.07 -12.35 -12.95
C LEU A 184 22.44 -13.82 -12.80
N THR A 185 21.44 -14.69 -12.59
CA THR A 185 21.65 -16.13 -12.50
C THR A 185 22.15 -16.71 -13.82
N LEU A 186 21.62 -16.27 -14.96
CA LEU A 186 22.06 -16.70 -16.30
C LEU A 186 23.47 -16.22 -16.62
N VAL A 187 23.76 -14.95 -16.39
CA VAL A 187 25.10 -14.35 -16.55
C VAL A 187 26.13 -15.13 -15.76
N ARG A 188 25.82 -15.49 -14.51
CA ARG A 188 26.65 -16.37 -13.69
C ARG A 188 26.96 -17.67 -14.43
N TYR A 189 25.94 -18.40 -14.90
CA TYR A 189 26.15 -19.67 -15.60
C TYR A 189 26.92 -19.54 -16.93
N GLU A 190 26.73 -18.46 -17.66
CA GLU A 190 27.43 -18.20 -18.92
C GLU A 190 28.91 -17.86 -18.69
N ASP A 191 29.21 -17.04 -17.70
CA ASP A 191 30.59 -16.65 -17.34
C ASP A 191 31.34 -17.78 -16.62
N SER A 192 30.67 -18.59 -15.77
CA SER A 192 31.28 -19.80 -15.19
C SER A 192 31.74 -20.79 -16.28
N ARG A 193 31.04 -20.84 -17.43
CA ARG A 193 31.46 -21.66 -18.58
C ARG A 193 32.58 -21.03 -19.41
N ARG A 194 32.81 -19.72 -19.27
CA ARG A 194 33.79 -18.94 -20.06
C ARG A 194 34.97 -18.42 -19.21
N LEU A 195 35.55 -19.22 -18.31
CA LEU A 195 36.91 -19.02 -17.75
C LEU A 195 37.33 -17.58 -17.33
N GLY A 196 36.39 -16.72 -16.93
CA GLY A 196 36.70 -15.35 -16.50
C GLY A 196 35.49 -14.42 -16.58
N MET A 197 34.98 -14.03 -15.42
CA MET A 197 33.89 -13.07 -15.32
C MET A 197 34.39 -11.66 -15.64
N THR A 198 33.73 -10.97 -16.57
CA THR A 198 34.16 -9.62 -16.98
C THR A 198 33.44 -8.55 -16.14
N SER A 199 34.14 -7.48 -15.77
CA SER A 199 33.59 -6.28 -15.10
C SER A 199 32.38 -5.63 -15.78
N ARG A 200 32.05 -6.07 -17.00
CA ARG A 200 30.89 -5.68 -17.79
C ARG A 200 29.57 -6.19 -17.19
N SER A 201 29.52 -7.44 -16.70
CA SER A 201 28.29 -8.01 -16.14
C SER A 201 27.89 -7.35 -14.82
N ALA A 202 28.87 -7.04 -13.97
CA ALA A 202 28.64 -6.27 -12.75
C ALA A 202 28.11 -4.85 -13.06
N ARG A 203 28.63 -4.18 -14.10
CA ARG A 203 28.11 -2.86 -14.52
C ARG A 203 26.68 -2.92 -15.04
N GLU A 204 26.35 -3.91 -15.88
CA GLU A 204 24.99 -4.10 -16.40
C GLU A 204 23.99 -4.39 -15.26
N ALA A 205 24.40 -5.14 -14.23
CA ALA A 205 23.62 -5.37 -13.02
C ALA A 205 23.37 -4.08 -12.23
N THR A 206 24.41 -3.28 -11.99
CA THR A 206 24.30 -2.03 -11.24
C THR A 206 23.45 -1.00 -11.96
N GLU A 207 23.59 -0.85 -13.29
CA GLU A 207 22.76 0.04 -14.11
C GLU A 207 21.27 -0.36 -14.05
N ALA A 208 20.97 -1.65 -14.13
CA ALA A 208 19.60 -2.13 -14.10
C ALA A 208 18.93 -1.95 -12.72
N ILE A 209 19.67 -2.18 -11.63
CA ILE A 209 19.20 -1.90 -10.26
C ILE A 209 18.98 -0.40 -10.06
N GLU A 210 19.86 0.43 -10.61
CA GLU A 210 19.74 1.89 -10.52
C GLU A 210 18.52 2.43 -11.27
N GLU A 211 18.25 1.89 -12.47
CA GLU A 211 17.07 2.22 -13.26
C GLU A 211 15.77 1.81 -12.52
N LEU A 212 15.75 0.66 -11.86
CA LEU A 212 14.63 0.27 -11.02
C LEU A 212 14.41 1.19 -9.83
N CYS A 213 15.49 1.55 -9.14
CA CYS A 213 15.41 2.51 -8.03
C CYS A 213 14.93 3.89 -8.51
N ARG A 214 15.33 4.33 -9.71
CA ARG A 214 14.88 5.58 -10.33
C ARG A 214 13.39 5.54 -10.65
N THR A 215 12.93 4.51 -11.37
CA THR A 215 11.50 4.39 -11.73
C THR A 215 10.59 4.31 -10.51
N LEU A 216 11.02 3.66 -9.42
CA LEU A 216 10.26 3.64 -8.16
C LEU A 216 10.36 4.96 -7.38
N GLY A 217 11.48 5.67 -7.49
CA GLY A 217 11.64 7.01 -6.93
C GLY A 217 10.68 8.03 -7.56
N GLU A 218 10.49 7.95 -8.88
CA GLU A 218 9.55 8.81 -9.62
C GLU A 218 8.10 8.54 -9.21
N VAL A 219 7.70 7.28 -9.01
CA VAL A 219 6.36 6.90 -8.52
C VAL A 219 6.12 7.34 -7.07
N ARG A 220 7.18 7.46 -6.25
CA ARG A 220 7.06 7.96 -4.86
C ARG A 220 6.75 9.47 -4.81
N ALA A 221 7.17 10.23 -5.82
CA ALA A 221 7.09 11.68 -5.87
C ALA A 221 5.83 12.23 -6.58
N ALA A 222 5.14 11.39 -7.36
CA ALA A 222 3.82 11.66 -7.92
C ALA A 222 2.69 11.37 -6.92
#